data_AF-X1UZL4-F1
#
_entry.id   AF-X1UZL4-F1
#
_cell.length_a   1.000
_cell.length_b   1.000
_cell.length_c   1.000
_cell.angle_alpha   90.00
_cell.angle_beta   90.00
_cell.angle_gamma   90.00
#
_symmetry.space_group_name_H-M   'P 1'
#
loop_
_entity.id
_entity.type
_entity.pdbx_description
1 polymer ?
#
loop_
_entity_poly.entity_id
_entity_poly.type
_entity_poly.pdbx_seq_one_letter_code
_entity_poly.pdbx_strand_id
1 'polypeptide(L)'
;MKASQSLKNRIAGSFVLLAFVLCSFFTLAAYTAVELAESQLIDHNLDKLATNLITQHINKITLELPPDISFYVNEEIPPTFRNLPVGIHEIETGETEAHLVVRKVGDQHFVVVDDTSDFEETELLIFISLGVG
;
A
#
# COMPACT_ATOMS: atom_id res chain seq x y z
N MET A 1 50.15 -11.02 -22.24
CA MET A 1 49.41 -10.74 -20.98
C MET A 1 49.25 -12.07 -20.22
N LYS A 2 49.71 -12.15 -18.96
CA LYS A 2 49.89 -13.41 -18.22
C LYS A 2 48.54 -14.10 -17.93
N ALA A 3 48.41 -15.39 -18.30
CA ALA A 3 47.19 -16.19 -18.15
C ALA A 3 46.60 -16.23 -16.72
N SER A 4 47.45 -16.12 -15.68
CA SER A 4 47.00 -16.07 -14.28
C SER A 4 46.21 -14.80 -13.94
N GLN A 5 46.47 -13.68 -14.63
CA GLN A 5 45.75 -12.43 -14.43
C GLN A 5 44.36 -12.47 -15.08
N SER A 6 44.22 -13.20 -16.19
CA SER A 6 42.94 -13.47 -16.85
C SER A 6 42.01 -14.34 -15.99
N LEU A 7 42.55 -15.39 -15.36
CA LEU A 7 41.75 -16.26 -14.50
C LEU A 7 41.25 -15.54 -13.23
N LYS A 8 42.13 -14.76 -12.59
CA LYS A 8 41.76 -13.94 -11.41
C LYS A 8 40.62 -12.96 -11.73
N ASN A 9 40.70 -12.28 -12.86
CA ASN A 9 39.67 -11.33 -13.29
C ASN A 9 38.34 -12.02 -13.62
N ARG A 10 38.38 -13.21 -14.25
CA ARG A 10 37.17 -13.99 -14.55
C ARG A 10 36.47 -14.47 -13.27
N ILE A 11 37.24 -14.97 -12.30
CA ILE A 11 36.70 -15.39 -11.00
C ILE A 11 36.07 -14.19 -10.28
N ALA A 12 36.78 -13.05 -10.22
CA ALA A 12 36.24 -11.83 -9.63
C ALA A 12 34.96 -11.37 -10.33
N GLY A 13 34.92 -11.39 -11.67
CA GLY A 13 33.72 -11.07 -12.45
C GLY A 13 32.55 -12.01 -12.16
N SER A 14 32.79 -13.33 -12.05
CA SER A 14 31.77 -14.30 -11.65
C SER A 14 31.22 -14.03 -10.25
N PHE A 15 32.07 -13.66 -9.29
CA PHE A 15 31.62 -13.32 -7.93
C PHE A 15 30.81 -12.01 -7.90
N VAL A 16 31.24 -10.98 -8.64
CA VAL A 16 30.50 -9.73 -8.75
C VAL A 16 29.14 -9.96 -9.43
N LEU A 17 29.09 -10.75 -10.50
CA LEU A 17 27.85 -11.11 -11.16
C LEU A 17 26.92 -11.90 -10.24
N LEU A 18 27.47 -12.88 -9.51
CA LEU A 18 26.69 -13.65 -8.53
C LEU A 18 26.12 -12.74 -7.43
N ALA A 19 26.94 -11.84 -6.87
CA ALA A 19 26.48 -10.87 -5.88
C ALA A 19 25.36 -9.99 -6.44
N PHE A 20 25.53 -9.47 -7.65
CA PHE A 20 24.51 -8.66 -8.32
C PHE A 20 23.19 -9.42 -8.51
N VAL A 21 23.25 -10.68 -8.96
CA VAL A 21 22.05 -11.53 -9.12
C VAL A 21 21.36 -11.78 -7.78
N LEU A 22 22.13 -12.07 -6.73
CA LEU A 22 21.57 -12.30 -5.40
C LEU A 22 20.92 -11.03 -4.84
N CYS A 23 21.61 -9.88 -4.88
CA CYS A 23 21.04 -8.61 -4.44
C CYS A 23 19.75 -8.30 -5.21
N SER A 24 19.78 -8.38 -6.54
CA SER A 24 18.59 -8.13 -7.38
C SER A 24 17.41 -9.06 -7.02
N PHE A 25 17.70 -10.35 -6.79
CA PHE A 25 16.67 -11.32 -6.40
C PHE A 25 16.05 -10.98 -5.04
N PHE A 26 16.87 -10.65 -4.03
CA PHE A 26 16.36 -10.28 -2.71
C PHE A 26 15.60 -8.96 -2.72
N THR A 27 16.07 -7.95 -3.46
CA THR A 27 15.36 -6.68 -3.64
C THR A 27 13.99 -6.91 -4.27
N LEU A 28 13.91 -7.69 -5.35
CA LEU A 28 12.63 -7.99 -6.00
C LEU A 28 11.69 -8.77 -5.09
N ALA A 29 12.21 -9.76 -4.35
CA ALA A 29 11.42 -10.55 -3.42
C ALA A 29 10.85 -9.69 -2.28
N ALA A 30 11.66 -8.80 -1.71
CA ALA A 30 11.24 -7.89 -0.65
C ALA A 30 10.20 -6.89 -1.15
N TYR A 31 10.44 -6.25 -2.31
CA TYR A 31 9.46 -5.35 -2.94
C TYR A 31 8.11 -6.05 -3.15
N THR A 32 8.12 -7.26 -3.73
CA THR A 32 6.90 -8.04 -3.95
C THR A 32 6.17 -8.38 -2.65
N ALA A 33 6.91 -8.64 -1.57
CA ALA A 33 6.32 -8.98 -0.28
C ALA A 33 5.63 -7.79 0.38
N VAL A 34 6.19 -6.57 0.25
CA VAL A 34 5.59 -5.33 0.77
C VAL A 34 4.30 -5.01 0.02
N GLU A 35 4.35 -4.96 -1.31
CA GLU A 35 3.17 -4.71 -2.17
C GLU A 35 2.05 -5.73 -1.90
N LEU A 36 2.40 -7.01 -1.71
CA LEU A 36 1.40 -8.02 -1.38
C LEU A 36 0.81 -7.81 0.02
N ALA A 37 1.63 -7.32 0.98
CA ALA A 37 1.16 -7.00 2.32
C ALA A 37 0.20 -5.82 2.29
N GLU A 38 0.50 -4.75 1.56
CA GLU A 38 -0.39 -3.61 1.35
C GLU A 38 -1.74 -4.07 0.76
N SER A 39 -1.71 -4.76 -0.38
CA SER A 39 -2.93 -5.23 -1.05
C SER A 39 -3.79 -6.18 -0.18
N GLN A 40 -3.17 -7.07 0.60
CA GLN A 40 -3.91 -8.07 1.39
C GLN A 40 -4.32 -7.57 2.78
N LEU A 41 -3.50 -6.71 3.40
CA LEU A 41 -3.69 -6.30 4.79
C LEU A 41 -4.32 -4.92 4.93
N ILE A 42 -4.06 -4.03 3.98
CA ILE A 42 -4.63 -2.68 3.97
C ILE A 42 -5.89 -2.71 3.09
N ASP A 43 -5.72 -2.78 1.77
CA ASP A 43 -6.82 -2.63 0.80
C ASP A 43 -7.96 -3.62 1.00
N HIS A 44 -7.64 -4.91 1.07
CA HIS A 44 -8.66 -5.95 1.19
C HIS A 44 -9.39 -5.92 2.54
N ASN A 45 -8.69 -5.55 3.61
CA ASN A 45 -9.32 -5.43 4.92
C ASN A 45 -10.18 -4.16 5.00
N LEU A 46 -9.71 -3.06 4.42
CA LEU A 46 -10.47 -1.83 4.32
C LEU A 46 -11.73 -2.03 3.48
N ASP A 47 -11.66 -2.75 2.36
CA ASP A 47 -12.84 -3.05 1.54
C ASP A 47 -13.89 -3.89 2.28
N LYS A 48 -13.43 -4.91 3.03
CA LYS A 48 -14.32 -5.70 3.89
C LYS A 48 -14.94 -4.85 4.99
N LEU A 49 -14.13 -4.01 5.63
CA LEU A 49 -14.59 -3.12 6.69
C LEU A 49 -15.62 -2.13 6.14
N ALA A 50 -15.36 -1.54 4.98
CA ALA A 50 -16.29 -0.66 4.29
C ALA A 50 -17.61 -1.37 3.96
N THR A 51 -17.54 -2.59 3.41
CA THR A 51 -18.73 -3.41 3.15
C THR A 51 -19.55 -3.63 4.41
N ASN A 52 -18.89 -3.93 5.54
CA ASN A 52 -19.55 -4.13 6.83
C ASN A 52 -20.19 -2.83 7.36
N LEU A 53 -19.46 -1.71 7.34
CA LEU A 53 -19.97 -0.41 7.81
C LEU A 53 -21.16 0.06 6.96
N ILE A 54 -21.07 -0.05 5.64
CA ILE A 54 -22.18 0.29 4.73
C ILE A 54 -23.40 -0.59 5.03
N THR A 55 -23.20 -1.89 5.23
CA THR A 55 -24.29 -2.82 5.57
C THR A 55 -24.92 -2.46 6.92
N GLN A 56 -24.13 -2.14 7.93
CA GLN A 56 -24.63 -1.72 9.23
C GLN A 56 -25.41 -0.40 9.14
N HIS A 57 -24.89 0.58 8.39
CA HIS A 57 -25.53 1.86 8.16
C HIS A 57 -26.91 1.69 7.49
N ILE A 58 -26.98 0.90 6.42
CA ILE A 58 -28.25 0.60 5.70
C ILE A 58 -29.27 -0.07 6.64
N ASN A 59 -28.80 -0.97 7.50
CA ASN A 59 -29.64 -1.65 8.50
C ASN A 59 -29.93 -0.80 9.75
N LYS A 60 -29.47 0.46 9.81
CA LYS A 60 -29.62 1.38 10.96
C LYS A 60 -29.08 0.81 12.28
N ILE A 61 -28.02 0.03 12.18
CA ILE A 61 -27.26 -0.49 13.33
C ILE A 61 -26.27 0.61 13.76
N THR A 62 -26.08 0.78 15.07
CA THR A 62 -25.08 1.70 15.61
C THR A 62 -23.69 1.29 15.13
N LEU A 63 -22.98 2.24 14.52
CA LEU A 63 -21.62 2.04 14.04
C LEU A 63 -20.65 2.31 15.18
N GLU A 64 -19.84 1.31 15.55
CA GLU A 64 -18.62 1.53 16.33
C GLU A 64 -17.46 1.61 15.34
N LEU A 65 -16.92 2.82 15.17
CA LEU A 65 -15.82 3.07 14.26
C LEU A 65 -14.49 2.91 15.02
N PRO A 66 -13.50 2.18 14.45
CA PRO A 66 -12.13 2.25 14.94
C PRO A 66 -11.60 3.69 14.93
N PRO A 67 -10.62 4.03 15.78
CA PRO A 67 -10.13 5.40 15.93
C PRO A 67 -9.57 6.01 14.64
N ASP A 68 -8.95 5.18 13.80
CA ASP A 68 -8.26 5.60 12.58
C ASP A 68 -9.19 5.54 11.34
N ILE A 69 -10.44 5.09 11.54
CA ILE A 69 -11.43 4.96 10.47
C ILE A 69 -12.42 6.12 10.50
N SER A 70 -12.53 6.82 9.37
CA SER A 70 -13.58 7.80 9.12
C SER A 70 -14.62 7.26 8.13
N PHE A 71 -15.90 7.43 8.45
CA PHE A 71 -17.01 6.97 7.62
C PHE A 71 -17.92 8.14 7.25
N TYR A 72 -18.05 8.40 5.95
CA TYR A 72 -18.82 9.52 5.41
C TYR A 72 -19.93 9.06 4.48
N VAL A 73 -21.07 9.76 4.52
CA VAL A 73 -22.24 9.49 3.69
C VAL A 73 -22.71 10.75 2.96
N ASN A 74 -22.89 10.67 1.65
CA ASN A 74 -23.46 11.74 0.82
C ASN A 74 -22.79 13.11 1.03
N GLU A 75 -23.52 14.09 1.58
CA GLU A 75 -23.05 15.46 1.76
C GLU A 75 -21.99 15.61 2.84
N GLU A 76 -21.86 14.63 3.74
CA GLU A 76 -20.80 14.58 4.75
C GLU A 76 -19.43 14.26 4.13
N ILE A 77 -19.40 13.77 2.89
CA ILE A 77 -18.16 13.45 2.19
C ILE A 77 -17.39 14.76 1.90
N PRO A 78 -16.15 14.90 2.40
CA PRO A 78 -15.29 16.04 2.13
C PRO A 78 -15.12 16.31 0.62
N PRO A 79 -14.97 17.59 0.20
CA PRO A 79 -14.82 17.95 -1.20
C PRO A 79 -13.70 17.21 -1.92
N THR A 80 -12.59 16.93 -1.21
CA THR A 80 -11.43 16.19 -1.71
C THR A 80 -11.78 14.79 -2.20
N PHE A 81 -12.73 14.11 -1.54
CA PHE A 81 -13.10 12.72 -1.85
C PHE A 81 -14.34 12.60 -2.72
N ARG A 82 -15.12 13.69 -2.84
CA ARG A 82 -16.46 13.68 -3.45
C ARG A 82 -16.46 13.27 -4.92
N ASN A 83 -15.39 13.56 -5.65
CA ASN A 83 -15.29 13.32 -7.09
C ASN A 83 -14.52 12.04 -7.45
N LEU A 84 -14.10 11.26 -6.46
CA LEU A 84 -13.37 10.02 -6.72
C LEU A 84 -14.30 8.97 -7.35
N PRO A 85 -13.80 8.16 -8.30
CA PRO A 85 -14.58 7.08 -8.87
C PRO A 85 -14.79 5.97 -7.84
N VAL A 86 -15.77 5.09 -8.08
CA VAL A 86 -15.99 3.92 -7.21
C VAL A 86 -14.76 3.01 -7.27
N GLY A 87 -14.24 2.61 -6.11
CA GLY A 87 -13.00 1.85 -6.03
C GLY A 87 -12.26 2.08 -4.72
N ILE A 88 -11.07 1.50 -4.63
CA ILE A 88 -10.08 1.81 -3.60
C ILE A 88 -9.19 2.91 -4.18
N HIS A 89 -8.85 3.89 -3.36
CA HIS A 89 -7.93 4.97 -3.71
C HIS A 89 -6.98 5.22 -2.55
N GLU A 90 -5.80 5.65 -2.91
CA GLU A 90 -4.81 6.18 -1.99
C GLU A 90 -4.76 7.70 -2.19
N ILE A 91 -4.66 8.46 -1.09
CA ILE A 91 -4.52 9.91 -1.13
C ILE A 91 -3.43 10.35 -0.18
N GLU A 92 -2.46 11.05 -0.76
CA GLU A 92 -1.45 11.82 -0.05
C GLU A 92 -1.97 13.26 0.17
N THR A 93 -2.16 13.66 1.42
CA THR A 93 -2.51 15.04 1.81
C THR A 93 -1.44 15.62 2.72
N GLY A 94 -0.34 16.07 2.14
CA GLY A 94 0.71 16.77 2.87
C GLY A 94 1.60 15.83 3.67
N GLU A 95 1.32 15.66 4.97
CA GLU A 95 2.07 14.74 5.86
C GLU A 95 1.28 13.46 6.17
N THR A 96 0.06 13.30 5.65
CA THR A 96 -0.76 12.11 5.89
C THR A 96 -1.10 11.39 4.60
N GLU A 97 -0.97 10.08 4.62
CA GLU A 97 -1.39 9.17 3.55
C GLU A 97 -2.53 8.30 4.06
N ALA A 98 -3.58 8.20 3.25
CA ALA A 98 -4.80 7.52 3.62
C ALA A 98 -5.35 6.67 2.48
N HIS A 99 -5.71 5.43 2.82
CA HIS A 99 -6.45 4.55 1.94
C HIS A 99 -7.93 4.81 2.13
N LEU A 100 -8.67 4.81 1.03
CA LEU A 100 -10.11 5.02 1.08
C LEU A 100 -10.86 4.13 0.11
N VAL A 101 -12.07 3.76 0.51
CA VAL A 101 -13.00 2.96 -0.27
C VAL A 101 -14.22 3.80 -0.61
N VAL A 102 -14.43 4.02 -1.90
CA VAL A 102 -15.59 4.71 -2.45
C VAL A 102 -16.60 3.67 -2.94
N ARG A 103 -17.84 3.77 -2.44
CA ARG A 103 -18.94 2.86 -2.82
C ARG A 103 -20.22 3.65 -3.08
N LYS A 104 -21.01 3.18 -4.05
CA LYS A 104 -22.34 3.71 -4.35
C LYS A 104 -23.35 2.59 -4.23
N VAL A 105 -24.40 2.78 -3.42
CA VAL A 105 -25.49 1.83 -3.23
C VAL A 105 -26.81 2.57 -3.37
N GLY A 106 -27.54 2.30 -4.46
CA GLY A 106 -28.70 3.11 -4.84
C GLY A 106 -28.29 4.57 -5.09
N ASP A 107 -29.00 5.50 -4.45
CA ASP A 107 -28.70 6.94 -4.52
C ASP A 107 -27.69 7.40 -3.45
N GLN A 108 -27.21 6.49 -2.59
CA GLN A 108 -26.27 6.84 -1.52
C GLN A 108 -24.82 6.63 -1.95
N HIS A 109 -23.99 7.63 -1.62
CA HIS A 109 -22.55 7.62 -1.80
C HIS A 109 -21.87 7.44 -0.43
N PHE A 110 -20.92 6.52 -0.35
CA PHE A 110 -20.20 6.17 0.86
C PHE A 110 -18.69 6.30 0.62
N VAL A 111 -18.00 6.88 1.59
CA VAL A 111 -16.53 6.94 1.63
C VAL A 111 -16.08 6.46 2.99
N VAL A 112 -15.21 5.46 3.00
CA VAL A 112 -14.53 4.97 4.20
C VAL A 112 -13.06 5.30 4.05
N VAL A 113 -12.47 5.95 5.03
CA VAL A 113 -11.06 6.38 5.02
C VAL A 113 -10.36 5.72 6.18
N ASP A 114 -9.15 5.22 5.93
CA ASP A 114 -8.23 4.65 6.91
C ASP A 114 -6.93 5.44 6.89
N ASP A 115 -6.54 5.99 8.03
CA ASP A 115 -5.23 6.64 8.18
C ASP A 115 -4.15 5.57 8.22
N THR A 116 -3.34 5.52 7.18
CA THR A 116 -2.35 4.46 6.93
C THR A 116 -0.93 5.02 6.90
N SER A 117 -0.76 6.27 7.37
CA SER A 117 0.51 7.00 7.36
C SER A 117 1.66 6.20 8.00
N ASP A 118 1.41 5.51 9.11
CA ASP A 118 2.42 4.67 9.79
C ASP A 118 2.91 3.50 8.91
N PHE A 119 2.02 2.92 8.10
CA PHE A 119 2.34 1.85 7.16
C PHE A 119 3.20 2.39 6.01
N GLU A 120 2.78 3.50 5.41
CA GLU A 120 3.47 4.13 4.29
C GLU A 120 4.87 4.64 4.66
N GLU A 121 5.04 5.26 5.83
CA GLU A 121 6.36 5.65 6.33
C GLU A 121 7.29 4.42 6.46
N THR A 122 6.74 3.30 6.92
CA THR A 122 7.48 2.05 7.08
C THR A 122 7.85 1.46 5.71
N GLU A 123 6.93 1.47 4.75
CA GLU A 123 7.15 1.03 3.38
C GLU A 123 8.25 1.84 2.70
N LEU A 124 8.18 3.17 2.80
CA LEU A 124 9.19 4.08 2.28
C LEU A 124 10.58 3.78 2.86
N LEU A 125 10.68 3.55 4.18
CA LEU A 125 11.94 3.17 4.82
C LEU A 125 12.48 1.83 4.32
N ILE A 126 11.61 0.85 4.07
CA ILE A 126 12.00 -0.43 3.48
C ILE A 126 12.54 -0.20 2.07
N PHE A 127 11.86 0.57 1.23
CA PHE A 127 12.29 0.82 -0.15
C PHE A 127 13.59 1.61 -0.24
N ILE A 128 13.78 2.61 0.62
CA ILE A 128 15.07 3.31 0.74
C ILE A 128 16.17 2.31 1.14
N SER A 129 15.91 1.45 2.11
CA SER A 129 16.87 0.44 2.58
C SER A 129 17.25 -0.55 1.48
N LEU A 130 16.28 -0.96 0.64
CA LEU A 130 16.50 -1.82 -0.52
C LEU A 130 17.29 -1.13 -1.64
N GLY A 131 17.12 0.19 -1.83
CA GLY A 131 17.85 0.96 -2.83
C GLY A 131 19.30 1.27 -2.45
N VAL A 132 19.58 1.37 -1.15
CA VAL A 132 20.93 1.65 -0.61
C VAL A 132 21.79 0.39 -0.52
N GLY A 133 21.18 -0.78 -0.24
CA GLY A 133 21.87 -2.06 -0.06
C GLY A 133 22.31 -2.72 -1.37
#